data_AF-A0A0F8ZT57-F1
#
_entry.id   AF-A0A0F8ZT57-F1
#
_cell.length_a   1.000
_cell.length_b   1.000
_cell.length_c   1.000
_cell.angle_alpha   90.00
_cell.angle_beta   90.00
_cell.angle_gamma   90.00
#
_symmetry.space_group_name_H-M   'P 1'
#
loop_
_entity.id
_entity.type
_entity.pdbx_description
1 polymer ?
#
loop_
_entity_poly.entity_id
_entity_poly.type
_entity_poly.pdbx_seq_one_letter_code
_entity_poly.pdbx_strand_id
1 'polypeptide(L)'
;ESCNGNAKAAATFLMVEKLEDIVKHQWEAIKNLKGADGKLAEPTKPEGECLNPPPLDHIEVKRVQGPGSRQVFSTRLVDNGIFVGWISLGEGKVVLHTRPKPLIYKIVKMPGHYCSHCGEKQPGEIESRIHVKTAHPGERSPDPESPSGYCRINAYMCVREG
;
A
#
# COMPACT_ATOMS: atom_id res chain seq x y z
N GLU A 1 34.01 12.18 -15.02
CA GLU A 1 33.44 11.52 -13.83
C GLU A 1 31.93 11.68 -13.83
N SER A 2 31.20 10.63 -13.45
CA SER A 2 29.82 10.32 -13.88
C SER A 2 28.74 10.94 -12.97
N CYS A 3 27.87 11.76 -13.54
CA CYS A 3 26.61 12.21 -12.91
C CYS A 3 25.61 11.06 -12.82
N ASN A 4 25.62 10.31 -11.72
CA ASN A 4 24.66 9.23 -11.44
C ASN A 4 23.44 9.75 -10.63
N GLY A 5 22.78 10.77 -11.18
CA GLY A 5 21.48 11.25 -10.70
C GLY A 5 20.40 10.23 -11.04
N ASN A 6 19.94 9.52 -10.03
CA ASN A 6 19.03 8.38 -10.12
C ASN A 6 17.66 8.78 -10.73
N ALA A 7 17.49 8.61 -12.04
CA ALA A 7 16.24 8.87 -12.77
C ALA A 7 15.01 8.14 -12.19
N LYS A 8 15.23 7.06 -11.42
CA LYS A 8 14.19 6.31 -10.73
C LYS A 8 13.57 7.09 -9.56
N ALA A 9 14.39 7.85 -8.83
CA ALA A 9 13.90 8.69 -7.74
C ALA A 9 13.04 9.85 -8.27
N ALA A 10 13.45 10.48 -9.37
CA ALA A 10 12.69 11.54 -10.02
C ALA A 10 11.33 11.05 -10.56
N ALA A 11 11.29 9.86 -11.18
CA ALA A 11 10.04 9.29 -11.69
C ALA A 11 9.05 8.89 -10.58
N THR A 12 9.54 8.40 -9.44
CA THR A 12 8.68 8.09 -8.28
C THR A 12 8.15 9.36 -7.62
N PHE A 13 8.96 10.41 -7.52
CA PHE A 13 8.53 11.70 -6.97
C PHE A 13 7.40 12.33 -7.80
N LEU A 14 7.53 12.34 -9.13
CA LEU A 14 6.53 12.88 -10.05
C LEU A 14 5.18 12.14 -10.02
N MET A 15 5.19 10.83 -9.74
CA MET A 15 3.94 10.07 -9.59
C MET A 15 3.25 10.31 -8.24
N VAL A 16 4.03 10.59 -7.18
CA VAL A 16 3.47 10.91 -5.86
C VAL A 16 2.83 12.29 -5.87
N GLU A 17 3.49 13.31 -6.45
CA GLU A 17 2.92 14.67 -6.57
C GLU A 17 1.61 14.67 -7.37
N LYS A 18 1.56 13.96 -8.50
CA LYS A 18 0.31 13.84 -9.29
C LYS A 18 -0.84 13.17 -8.52
N LEU A 19 -0.54 12.22 -7.64
CA LEU A 19 -1.57 11.56 -6.82
C LEU A 19 -2.08 12.48 -5.71
N GLU A 20 -1.22 13.32 -5.12
CA GLU A 20 -1.61 14.31 -4.12
C GLU A 20 -2.52 15.39 -4.73
N ASP A 21 -2.22 15.84 -5.95
CA ASP A 21 -3.06 16.80 -6.66
C ASP A 21 -4.44 16.24 -6.99
N ILE A 22 -4.52 14.98 -7.45
CA ILE A 22 -5.80 14.33 -7.76
C ILE A 22 -6.67 14.20 -6.50
N VAL A 23 -6.09 13.75 -5.38
CA VAL A 23 -6.83 13.56 -4.13
C VAL A 23 -7.29 14.89 -3.54
N LYS A 24 -6.45 15.94 -3.61
CA LYS A 24 -6.80 17.28 -3.13
C LYS A 24 -7.97 17.87 -3.93
N HIS A 25 -7.98 17.70 -5.25
CA HIS A 25 -9.08 18.16 -6.09
C HIS A 25 -10.39 17.44 -5.77
N GLN A 26 -10.35 16.12 -5.55
CA GLN A 26 -11.56 15.36 -5.18
C GLN A 26 -12.11 15.75 -3.80
N TRP A 27 -11.23 16.05 -2.84
CA TRP A 27 -11.64 16.45 -1.49
C TRP A 27 -12.32 17.83 -1.45
N GLU A 28 -11.78 18.82 -2.15
CA GLU A 28 -12.38 20.16 -2.23
C GLU A 28 -13.73 20.15 -2.95
N ALA A 29 -13.89 19.31 -3.98
CA ALA A 29 -15.18 19.09 -4.65
C ALA A 29 -16.25 18.55 -3.69
N ILE A 30 -15.88 17.62 -2.80
CA ILE A 30 -16.79 17.05 -1.80
C ILE A 30 -17.13 18.07 -0.70
N LYS A 31 -16.16 18.89 -0.29
CA LYS A 31 -16.34 19.88 0.78
C LYS A 31 -17.37 20.95 0.40
N ASN A 32 -17.41 21.35 -0.87
CA ASN A 32 -18.34 22.36 -1.38
C ASN A 32 -19.77 21.84 -1.62
N LEU A 33 -20.01 20.52 -1.50
CA LEU A 33 -21.35 19.94 -1.60
C LEU A 33 -22.15 19.99 -0.28
N LYS A 34 -21.52 20.36 0.84
CA LYS A 34 -22.22 20.61 2.11
C LYS A 34 -22.49 22.11 2.31
N GLY A 35 -23.40 22.64 1.50
CA GLY A 35 -23.99 23.98 1.71
C GLY A 35 -24.98 23.96 2.89
N ALA A 36 -24.97 25.02 3.70
CA ALA A 36 -25.67 25.13 4.97
C ALA A 36 -27.21 25.32 4.87
N ASP A 37 -27.79 25.33 3.67
CA ASP A 37 -29.15 25.87 3.47
C ASP A 37 -30.15 24.87 2.86
N GLY A 38 -29.82 23.58 2.80
CA GLY A 38 -30.78 22.53 2.39
C GLY A 38 -31.34 22.65 0.96
N LYS A 39 -30.76 23.50 0.11
CA LYS A 39 -31.05 23.57 -1.33
C LYS A 39 -29.84 23.07 -2.11
N LEU A 40 -30.08 22.08 -2.96
CA LEU A 40 -29.11 21.62 -3.97
C LEU A 40 -28.83 22.80 -4.92
N ALA A 41 -27.66 23.41 -4.80
CA ALA A 41 -27.14 24.29 -5.84
C ALA A 41 -26.92 23.45 -7.09
N GLU A 42 -27.44 23.89 -8.23
CA GLU A 42 -27.11 23.26 -9.51
C GLU A 42 -25.59 23.34 -9.72
N PRO A 43 -24.91 22.21 -9.97
CA PRO A 43 -23.47 22.20 -10.13
C PRO A 43 -23.11 23.02 -11.38
N THR A 44 -22.45 24.15 -11.17
CA THR A 44 -21.71 24.83 -12.22
C THR A 44 -20.61 23.89 -12.66
N LYS A 45 -20.83 23.22 -13.80
CA LYS A 45 -19.91 22.24 -14.38
C LYS A 45 -18.51 22.87 -14.51
N PRO A 46 -17.48 22.37 -13.80
CA PRO A 46 -16.13 22.58 -14.28
C PRO A 46 -16.03 21.89 -15.64
N GLU A 47 -15.61 22.65 -16.65
CA GLU A 47 -15.40 22.12 -18.00
C GLU A 47 -14.42 20.94 -17.94
N GLY A 48 -14.86 19.76 -18.39
CA GLY A 48 -13.96 18.64 -18.71
C GLY A 48 -13.94 17.44 -17.75
N GLU A 49 -14.80 17.35 -16.73
CA GLU A 49 -14.91 16.11 -15.95
C GLU A 49 -15.64 15.02 -16.76
N CYS A 50 -14.93 13.92 -17.07
CA CYS A 50 -15.55 12.72 -17.61
C CYS A 50 -16.49 12.13 -16.56
N LEU A 51 -17.78 12.44 -16.67
CA LEU A 51 -18.84 11.91 -15.80
C LEU A 51 -18.97 10.38 -15.84
N ASN A 52 -18.23 9.71 -16.74
CA ASN A 52 -18.20 8.27 -16.86
C ASN A 52 -16.85 7.83 -17.45
N PRO A 53 -15.77 7.75 -16.65
CA PRO A 53 -14.51 7.22 -17.14
C PRO A 53 -14.70 5.78 -17.63
N PRO A 54 -14.04 5.38 -18.73
CA PRO A 54 -14.14 4.01 -19.20
C PRO A 54 -13.69 3.04 -18.09
N PRO A 55 -14.34 1.87 -17.96
CA PRO A 55 -13.95 0.89 -16.96
C PRO A 55 -12.49 0.46 -17.18
N LEU A 56 -11.78 0.19 -16.08
CA LEU A 56 -10.43 -0.35 -16.15
C LEU A 56 -10.48 -1.70 -16.87
N ASP A 57 -9.86 -1.78 -18.04
CA ASP A 57 -9.83 -3.01 -18.84
C ASP A 57 -8.86 -4.04 -18.26
N HIS A 58 -7.60 -3.66 -18.05
CA HIS A 58 -6.58 -4.50 -17.43
C HIS A 58 -5.38 -3.68 -16.94
N ILE A 59 -4.56 -4.33 -16.11
CA ILE A 59 -3.22 -3.83 -15.76
C ILE A 59 -2.13 -4.66 -16.45
N GLU A 60 -1.08 -3.99 -16.89
CA GLU A 60 0.12 -4.63 -17.44
C GLU A 60 1.27 -4.53 -16.43
N VAL A 61 1.87 -5.66 -16.08
CA VAL A 61 3.03 -5.72 -15.19
C VAL A 61 4.30 -5.86 -16.02
N LYS A 62 5.04 -4.76 -16.15
CA LYS A 62 6.25 -4.69 -16.99
C LYS A 62 7.39 -5.59 -16.54
N ARG A 63 7.42 -5.97 -15.26
CA ARG A 63 8.48 -6.81 -14.69
C ARG A 63 7.86 -7.79 -13.72
N VAL A 64 7.93 -9.06 -14.07
CA VAL A 64 7.51 -10.15 -13.21
C VAL A 64 8.73 -11.02 -12.93
N GLN A 65 9.07 -11.18 -11.65
CA GLN A 65 10.11 -12.11 -11.23
C GLN A 65 9.58 -13.55 -11.34
N GLY A 66 10.46 -14.55 -11.46
CA GLY A 66 10.06 -15.95 -11.68
C GLY A 66 9.29 -16.59 -10.52
N PRO A 67 8.79 -17.82 -10.71
CA PRO A 67 8.17 -18.62 -9.64
C PRO A 67 9.03 -18.65 -8.37
N GLY A 68 8.41 -18.52 -7.19
CA GLY A 68 9.13 -18.53 -5.92
C GLY A 68 9.85 -17.21 -5.58
N SER A 69 9.82 -16.21 -6.47
CA SER A 69 10.40 -14.90 -6.18
C SER A 69 9.66 -14.20 -5.04
N ARG A 70 10.42 -13.51 -4.17
CA ARG A 70 9.86 -12.68 -3.11
C ARG A 70 9.47 -11.32 -3.66
N GLN A 71 8.26 -10.88 -3.34
CA GLN A 71 7.74 -9.58 -3.70
C GLN A 71 7.14 -8.91 -2.46
N VAL A 72 7.38 -7.61 -2.31
CA VAL A 72 6.81 -6.81 -1.23
C VAL A 72 5.78 -5.86 -1.83
N PHE A 73 4.57 -5.86 -1.29
CA PHE A 73 3.50 -4.95 -1.67
C PHE A 73 3.17 -4.03 -0.49
N SER A 74 3.30 -2.73 -0.65
CA SER A 74 2.90 -1.79 0.40
C SER A 74 1.39 -1.87 0.64
N THR A 75 0.96 -1.65 1.89
CA THR A 75 -0.47 -1.66 2.23
C THR A 75 -1.24 -0.66 1.37
N ARG A 76 -0.70 0.55 1.18
CA ARG A 76 -1.30 1.59 0.32
C ARG A 76 -1.51 1.13 -1.13
N LEU A 77 -0.57 0.38 -1.72
CA LEU A 77 -0.72 -0.14 -3.08
C LEU A 77 -1.85 -1.18 -3.14
N VAL A 78 -1.91 -2.09 -2.17
CA VAL A 78 -2.93 -3.13 -2.09
C VAL A 78 -4.31 -2.50 -1.91
N ASP A 79 -4.45 -1.56 -0.98
CA ASP A 79 -5.73 -0.89 -0.69
C ASP A 79 -6.24 -0.13 -1.92
N ASN A 80 -5.38 0.65 -2.57
CA ASN A 80 -5.73 1.35 -3.80
C ASN A 80 -6.08 0.37 -4.93
N GLY A 81 -5.36 -0.74 -5.03
CA GLY A 81 -5.62 -1.75 -6.04
C GLY A 81 -6.93 -2.47 -5.85
N ILE A 82 -7.32 -2.73 -4.60
CA ILE A 82 -8.64 -3.28 -4.25
C ILE A 82 -9.73 -2.26 -4.55
N PHE A 83 -9.55 -1.01 -4.14
CA PHE A 83 -10.51 0.07 -4.40
C PHE A 83 -10.80 0.26 -5.89
N VAL A 84 -9.76 0.21 -6.73
CA VAL A 84 -9.89 0.34 -8.19
C VAL A 84 -10.33 -1.00 -8.85
N GLY A 85 -10.17 -2.13 -8.16
CA GLY A 85 -10.63 -3.45 -8.62
C GLY A 85 -9.62 -4.27 -9.42
N TRP A 86 -8.33 -3.91 -9.43
CA TRP A 86 -7.27 -4.70 -10.10
C TRP A 86 -6.45 -5.57 -9.15
N ILE A 87 -6.69 -5.48 -7.84
CA ILE A 87 -6.16 -6.41 -6.82
C ILE A 87 -7.32 -7.08 -6.10
N SER A 88 -7.18 -8.37 -5.81
CA SER A 88 -7.94 -9.05 -4.77
C SER A 88 -7.03 -9.54 -3.65
N LEU A 89 -7.50 -9.44 -2.43
CA LEU A 89 -6.83 -9.91 -1.21
C LEU A 89 -7.76 -10.89 -0.49
N GLY A 90 -7.32 -12.12 -0.28
CA GLY A 90 -8.12 -13.17 0.33
C GLY A 90 -7.38 -14.50 0.36
N GLU A 91 -7.82 -15.44 1.21
CA GLU A 91 -7.27 -16.81 1.28
C GLU A 91 -5.72 -16.88 1.48
N GLY A 92 -5.15 -15.87 2.14
CA GLY A 92 -3.70 -15.75 2.31
C GLY A 92 -2.95 -15.43 1.02
N LYS A 93 -3.60 -14.81 0.03
CA LYS A 93 -3.04 -14.46 -1.28
C LYS A 93 -3.35 -13.02 -1.69
N VAL A 94 -2.44 -12.45 -2.47
CA VAL A 94 -2.63 -11.22 -3.25
C VAL A 94 -2.73 -11.63 -4.72
N VAL A 95 -3.82 -11.29 -5.38
CA VAL A 95 -4.08 -11.61 -6.79
C VAL A 95 -4.12 -10.32 -7.59
N LEU A 96 -3.22 -10.20 -8.57
CA LEU A 96 -3.22 -9.11 -9.55
C LEU A 96 -4.01 -9.53 -10.79
N HIS A 97 -5.02 -8.75 -11.17
CA HIS A 97 -5.88 -9.01 -12.32
C HIS A 97 -5.20 -8.56 -13.62
N THR A 98 -4.20 -9.32 -14.04
CA THR A 98 -3.40 -9.08 -15.26
C THR A 98 -3.86 -9.94 -16.44
N ARG A 99 -3.47 -9.54 -17.65
CA ARG A 99 -3.60 -10.37 -18.87
C ARG A 99 -2.26 -10.96 -19.29
N PRO A 100 -2.23 -12.15 -19.92
CA PRO A 100 -3.38 -13.02 -20.22
C PRO A 100 -3.87 -13.85 -19.02
N LYS A 101 -3.06 -13.95 -17.95
CA LYS A 101 -3.38 -14.69 -16.73
C LYS A 101 -3.14 -13.80 -15.52
N PRO A 102 -3.93 -13.97 -14.44
CA PRO A 102 -3.68 -13.27 -13.20
C PRO A 102 -2.36 -13.70 -12.56
N LEU A 103 -1.69 -12.78 -11.87
CA LEU A 103 -0.50 -13.09 -11.09
C LEU A 103 -0.91 -13.34 -9.64
N ILE A 104 -0.54 -14.50 -9.11
CA ILE A 104 -0.92 -14.94 -7.78
C ILE A 104 0.31 -14.89 -6.87
N TYR A 105 0.18 -14.27 -5.71
CA TYR A 105 1.24 -14.16 -4.71
C TYR A 105 0.74 -14.68 -3.37
N LYS A 106 1.40 -15.70 -2.81
CA LYS A 106 1.14 -16.20 -1.47
C LYS A 106 1.71 -15.23 -0.43
N ILE A 107 0.90 -14.85 0.55
CA ILE A 107 1.34 -14.00 1.66
C ILE A 107 2.15 -14.84 2.63
N VAL A 108 3.41 -14.47 2.81
CA VAL A 108 4.31 -15.05 3.82
C VAL A 108 4.21 -14.29 5.13
N LYS A 109 4.10 -12.95 5.06
CA LYS A 109 3.99 -12.09 6.24
C LYS A 109 3.00 -10.96 5.98
N MET A 110 2.04 -10.81 6.88
CA MET A 110 1.04 -9.74 6.83
C MET A 110 1.59 -8.44 7.44
N PRO A 111 1.05 -7.26 7.06
CA PRO A 111 1.35 -6.04 7.79
C PRO A 111 0.92 -6.15 9.26
N GLY A 112 1.65 -5.45 10.14
CA GLY A 112 1.42 -5.47 11.58
C GLY A 112 2.68 -5.21 12.40
N HIS A 113 2.55 -5.37 13.72
CA HIS A 113 3.66 -5.29 14.66
C HIS A 113 4.24 -6.67 14.91
N TYR A 114 5.56 -6.76 14.97
CA TYR A 114 6.27 -8.02 15.18
C TYR A 114 7.37 -7.83 16.22
N CYS A 115 7.53 -8.79 17.12
CA CYS A 115 8.66 -8.83 18.02
C CYS A 115 9.94 -9.12 17.23
N SER A 116 11.00 -8.34 17.44
CA SER A 116 12.28 -8.51 16.74
C SER A 116 13.09 -9.68 17.29
N HIS A 117 12.79 -10.15 18.51
CA HIS A 117 13.48 -11.28 19.14
C HIS A 117 12.92 -12.64 18.68
N CYS A 118 11.60 -12.82 18.75
CA CYS A 118 10.95 -14.11 18.48
C CYS A 118 10.18 -14.15 17.14
N GLY A 119 9.99 -13.01 16.48
CA GLY A 119 9.24 -12.91 15.23
C GLY A 119 7.71 -13.00 15.37
N GLU A 120 7.18 -13.09 16.59
CA GLU A 120 5.75 -13.22 16.85
C GLU A 120 4.97 -11.95 16.48
N LYS A 121 3.81 -12.13 15.83
CA LYS A 121 2.92 -11.03 15.47
C LYS A 121 2.15 -10.54 16.69
N GLN A 122 2.21 -9.24 16.92
CA GLN A 122 1.54 -8.57 18.04
C GLN A 122 0.34 -7.76 17.51
N PRO A 123 -0.74 -7.62 18.32
CA PRO A 123 -1.96 -6.93 17.88
C PRO A 123 -1.74 -5.41 17.71
N GLY A 124 -0.82 -4.83 18.48
CA GLY A 124 -0.57 -3.41 18.50
C GLY A 124 0.77 -3.05 19.10
N GLU A 125 1.05 -1.75 19.14
CA GLU A 125 2.30 -1.22 19.67
C GLU A 125 2.42 -1.43 21.19
N ILE A 126 1.32 -1.21 21.93
CA ILE A 126 1.30 -1.34 23.39
C ILE A 126 1.62 -2.78 23.79
N GLU A 127 0.96 -3.74 23.14
CA GLU A 127 1.14 -5.16 23.39
C GLU A 127 2.54 -5.61 22.96
N SER A 128 3.09 -5.07 21.88
CA SER A 128 4.47 -5.34 21.47
C SER A 128 5.47 -4.91 22.56
N ARG A 129 5.27 -3.72 23.14
CA ARG A 129 6.13 -3.23 24.23
C ARG A 129 6.01 -4.08 25.49
N ILE A 130 4.80 -4.51 25.83
CA ILE A 130 4.56 -5.40 26.97
C ILE A 130 5.25 -6.74 26.71
N HIS A 131 5.04 -7.33 25.53
CA HIS A 131 5.62 -8.62 25.13
C HIS A 131 7.16 -8.59 25.18
N VAL A 132 7.81 -7.57 24.63
CA VAL A 132 9.28 -7.46 24.72
C VAL A 132 9.75 -7.40 26.17
N LYS A 133 9.06 -6.62 27.02
CA LYS A 133 9.43 -6.49 28.44
C LYS A 133 9.22 -7.77 29.23
N THR A 134 8.20 -8.57 28.92
CA THR A 134 7.84 -9.77 29.66
C THR A 134 8.54 -11.02 29.14
N ALA A 135 8.64 -11.19 27.82
CA ALA A 135 9.23 -12.36 27.18
C ALA A 135 10.75 -12.25 26.98
N HIS A 136 11.29 -11.02 26.87
CA HIS A 136 12.71 -10.75 26.60
C HIS A 136 13.30 -9.73 27.59
N PRO A 137 13.18 -9.96 28.92
CA PRO A 137 13.54 -8.97 29.93
C PRO A 137 15.04 -8.65 29.92
N GLY A 138 15.37 -7.37 29.69
CA GLY A 138 16.75 -6.88 29.71
C GLY A 138 17.59 -7.23 28.48
N GLU A 139 17.02 -7.93 27.49
CA GLU A 139 17.68 -8.17 26.22
C GLU A 139 17.73 -6.88 25.39
N ARG A 140 18.84 -6.69 24.66
CA ARG A 140 18.92 -5.63 23.64
C ARG A 140 18.30 -6.14 22.35
N SER A 141 17.59 -5.26 21.64
CA SER A 141 17.02 -5.60 20.34
C SER A 141 18.10 -6.18 19.41
N PRO A 142 17.83 -7.32 18.74
CA PRO A 142 18.74 -7.89 17.76
C PRO A 142 18.77 -7.06 16.46
N ASP A 143 17.76 -6.20 16.26
CA ASP A 143 17.65 -5.33 15.10
C ASP A 143 18.03 -3.88 15.47
N PRO A 144 19.15 -3.35 14.96
CA PRO A 144 19.59 -1.98 15.21
C PRO A 144 18.59 -0.91 14.75
N GLU A 145 17.78 -1.19 13.73
CA GLU A 145 16.77 -0.26 13.23
C GLU A 145 15.54 -0.20 14.15
N SER A 146 15.39 -1.19 15.02
CA SER A 146 14.25 -1.36 15.92
C SER A 146 14.70 -1.43 17.38
N PRO A 147 15.24 -0.36 17.99
CA PRO A 147 15.83 -0.40 19.33
C PRO A 147 14.84 -0.79 20.43
N SER A 148 13.54 -0.61 20.19
CA SER A 148 12.46 -0.97 21.11
C SER A 148 12.18 -2.48 21.20
N GLY A 149 12.86 -3.32 20.40
CA GLY A 149 12.70 -4.79 20.38
C GLY A 149 11.50 -5.29 19.57
N TYR A 150 10.80 -4.40 18.87
CA TYR A 150 9.71 -4.73 17.93
C TYR A 150 9.77 -3.83 16.70
N CYS A 151 9.27 -4.33 15.57
CA CYS A 151 9.20 -3.59 14.31
C CYS A 151 7.77 -3.54 13.77
N ARG A 152 7.49 -2.49 12.99
CA ARG A 152 6.21 -2.33 12.29
C ARG A 152 6.42 -2.57 10.80
N ILE A 153 5.69 -3.53 10.26
CA ILE A 153 5.70 -3.85 8.83
C ILE A 153 4.44 -3.27 8.18
N ASN A 154 4.62 -2.33 7.25
CA ASN A 154 3.54 -1.65 6.50
C ASN A 154 3.36 -2.22 5.08
N ALA A 155 3.64 -3.51 4.92
CA ALA A 155 3.61 -4.18 3.64
C ALA A 155 3.26 -5.66 3.78
N TYR A 156 2.69 -6.22 2.74
CA TYR A 156 2.55 -7.66 2.54
C TYR A 156 3.86 -8.20 1.96
N MET A 157 4.49 -9.14 2.67
CA MET A 157 5.61 -9.90 2.14
C MET A 157 5.06 -11.15 1.49
N CYS A 158 5.26 -11.29 0.19
CA CYS A 158 4.67 -12.37 -0.59
C CYS A 158 5.71 -13.14 -1.40
N VAL A 159 5.32 -14.34 -1.83
CA VAL A 159 6.06 -15.18 -2.76
C VAL A 159 5.17 -15.49 -3.95
N ARG A 160 5.70 -15.37 -5.16
CA ARG A 160 4.94 -15.66 -6.39
C ARG A 160 4.61 -17.16 -6.47
N GLU A 161 3.33 -17.47 -6.68
CA GLU A 161 2.85 -18.81 -7.02
C GLU A 161 2.75 -18.95 -8.55
N GLY A 162 3.17 -20.11 -9.08
CA GLY A 162 3.26 -20.35 -10.54
C GLY A 162 4.32 -19.48 -11.19
#